data_AF-A0ABD0RUC7-F1
#
_entry.id   AF-A0ABD0RUC7-F1
#
_cell.length_a   1.000
_cell.length_b   1.000
_cell.length_c   1.000
_cell.angle_alpha   90.00
_cell.angle_beta   90.00
_cell.angle_gamma   90.00
#
_symmetry.space_group_name_H-M   'P 1'
#
loop_
_entity.id
_entity.type
_entity.pdbx_description
1 polymer ?
#
loop_
_entity_poly.entity_id
_entity_poly.type
_entity_poly.pdbx_seq_one_letter_code
_entity_poly.pdbx_strand_id
1 'polypeptide(L)'
;TIFLQDNAIGQIRQRDLSDLGQLHYLYLQNNSISTLEAGAFRNLGLLLELALNGNRIHLITADVFRGLDHLRILYLAGNQITRLEDYTFRGLQ
;
A
#
# COMPACT_ATOMS: atom_id res chain seq x y z
N THR A 1 -9.25 7.91 -8.57
CA THR A 1 -9.64 6.67 -7.89
C THR A 1 -9.34 5.51 -8.79
N ILE A 2 -8.78 4.42 -8.27
CA ILE A 2 -8.55 3.17 -9.01
C ILE A 2 -9.11 2.01 -8.19
N PHE A 3 -9.84 1.13 -8.88
CA PHE A 3 -10.44 -0.08 -8.33
C PHE A 3 -9.75 -1.30 -8.91
N LEU A 4 -9.00 -2.02 -8.07
CA LEU A 4 -8.29 -3.26 -8.42
C LEU A 4 -8.61 -4.38 -7.44
N GLN A 5 -9.64 -4.22 -6.62
CA GLN A 5 -10.08 -5.23 -5.68
C GLN A 5 -10.57 -6.50 -6.38
N ASP A 6 -10.56 -7.62 -5.66
CA ASP A 6 -11.07 -8.91 -6.11
C ASP A 6 -10.37 -9.43 -7.39
N ASN A 7 -9.04 -9.29 -7.41
CA ASN A 7 -8.17 -9.75 -8.49
C ASN A 7 -7.11 -10.74 -7.96
N ALA A 8 -6.16 -11.11 -8.82
CA ALA A 8 -5.07 -12.04 -8.50
C ALA A 8 -3.69 -11.36 -8.43
N ILE A 9 -3.64 -10.07 -8.07
CA ILE A 9 -2.37 -9.33 -7.99
C ILE A 9 -1.54 -9.92 -6.85
N GLY A 10 -0.30 -10.34 -7.15
CA GLY A 10 0.61 -10.97 -6.19
C GLY A 10 1.73 -10.05 -5.66
N GLN A 11 2.06 -9.00 -6.39
CA GLN A 11 3.13 -8.07 -6.06
C GLN A 11 2.79 -6.66 -6.54
N ILE A 12 3.30 -5.64 -5.85
CA ILE A 12 3.32 -4.26 -6.33
C ILE A 12 4.76 -3.76 -6.31
N ARG A 13 5.23 -3.34 -7.48
CA ARG A 13 6.57 -2.81 -7.70
C ARG A 13 6.55 -1.28 -7.66
N GLN A 14 7.69 -0.67 -7.36
CA GLN A 14 7.83 0.79 -7.35
C GLN A 14 7.36 1.45 -8.66
N ARG A 15 7.63 0.79 -9.80
CA ARG A 15 7.29 1.29 -11.14
C ARG A 15 5.83 1.12 -11.52
N ASP A 16 5.07 0.25 -10.85
CA ASP A 16 3.72 -0.10 -11.31
C ASP A 16 2.73 1.07 -11.12
N LEU A 17 3.01 1.95 -10.15
CA LEU A 17 2.14 3.07 -9.76
C LEU A 17 2.85 4.43 -9.89
N SER A 18 4.02 4.50 -10.53
CA SER A 18 4.88 5.69 -10.53
C SER A 18 4.24 6.93 -11.15
N ASP A 19 3.37 6.74 -12.13
CA ASP A 19 2.78 7.82 -12.92
C ASP A 19 1.40 8.26 -12.38
N LEU A 20 0.96 7.67 -11.26
CA LEU A 20 -0.37 7.87 -10.67
C LEU A 20 -0.37 8.94 -9.57
N GLY A 21 0.48 9.97 -9.68
CA GLY A 21 0.68 10.97 -8.62
C GLY A 21 -0.56 11.84 -8.28
N GLN A 22 -1.61 11.78 -9.10
CA GLN A 22 -2.90 12.46 -8.85
C GLN A 22 -3.95 11.55 -8.18
N LEU A 23 -3.58 10.34 -7.80
CA LEU A 23 -4.50 9.35 -7.25
C LEU A 23 -4.86 9.68 -5.80
N HIS A 24 -6.16 9.75 -5.51
CA HIS A 24 -6.69 9.99 -4.16
C HIS A 24 -7.14 8.71 -3.43
N TYR A 25 -7.55 7.69 -4.17
CA TYR A 25 -8.12 6.45 -3.60
C TYR A 25 -7.61 5.26 -4.40
N LEU A 26 -7.07 4.26 -3.71
CA LEU A 26 -6.55 3.02 -4.29
C LEU A 26 -7.10 1.81 -3.54
N TYR A 27 -7.92 1.03 -4.26
CA TYR A 27 -8.55 -0.17 -3.73
C TYR A 27 -7.87 -1.42 -4.27
N LEU A 28 -7.18 -2.15 -3.39
CA LEU A 28 -6.41 -3.37 -3.69
C LEU A 28 -6.84 -4.55 -2.81
N GLN A 29 -7.96 -4.41 -2.09
CA GLN A 29 -8.43 -5.45 -1.18
C GLN A 29 -8.78 -6.76 -1.90
N ASN A 30 -8.70 -7.87 -1.17
CA ASN A 30 -9.01 -9.21 -1.69
C ASN A 30 -8.19 -9.57 -2.94
N ASN A 31 -6.88 -9.33 -2.87
CA ASN A 31 -5.92 -9.82 -3.84
C ASN A 31 -5.04 -10.90 -3.20
N SER A 32 -3.93 -11.26 -3.85
CA SER A 32 -2.92 -12.18 -3.30
C SER A 32 -1.59 -11.49 -3.03
N ILE A 33 -1.61 -10.19 -2.75
CA ILE A 33 -0.39 -9.38 -2.61
C ILE A 33 0.39 -9.90 -1.41
N SER A 34 1.57 -10.47 -1.65
CA SER A 34 2.50 -10.91 -0.61
C SER A 34 3.73 -10.03 -0.51
N THR A 35 4.02 -9.28 -1.58
CA THR A 35 5.25 -8.49 -1.73
C THR A 35 4.92 -7.07 -2.14
N LEU A 36 5.40 -6.11 -1.36
CA LEU A 36 5.41 -4.69 -1.66
C LEU A 36 6.87 -4.25 -1.75
N GLU A 37 7.31 -3.76 -2.90
CA GLU A 37 8.67 -3.20 -3.01
C GLU A 37 8.82 -1.93 -2.16
N ALA A 38 10.05 -1.64 -1.73
CA ALA A 38 10.36 -0.39 -1.04
C ALA A 38 9.97 0.79 -1.94
N GLY A 39 9.16 1.72 -1.42
CA GLY A 39 8.64 2.85 -2.19
C GLY A 39 7.58 2.47 -3.23
N ALA A 40 6.91 1.32 -3.12
CA ALA A 40 5.78 0.91 -3.98
C ALA A 40 4.74 2.04 -4.17
N PHE A 41 4.57 2.91 -3.17
CA PHE A 41 3.61 4.01 -3.18
C PHE A 41 4.26 5.41 -3.17
N ARG A 42 5.58 5.52 -3.44
CA ARG A 42 6.38 6.75 -3.23
C ARG A 42 5.84 7.98 -3.96
N ASN A 43 5.24 7.80 -5.14
CA ASN A 43 4.76 8.90 -5.94
C ASN A 43 3.29 9.25 -5.67
N LEU A 44 2.61 8.54 -4.76
CA LEU A 44 1.19 8.73 -4.47
C LEU A 44 0.97 9.76 -3.35
N GLY A 45 1.62 10.92 -3.47
CA GLY A 45 1.60 11.99 -2.46
C GLY A 45 0.21 12.53 -2.14
N LEU A 46 -0.73 12.44 -3.09
CA LEU A 46 -2.12 12.90 -2.93
C LEU A 46 -3.09 11.78 -2.49
N LEU A 47 -2.59 10.58 -2.19
CA LEU A 47 -3.43 9.45 -1.79
C LEU A 47 -4.01 9.69 -0.40
N LEU A 48 -5.34 9.62 -0.29
CA LEU A 48 -6.10 9.77 0.95
C LEU A 48 -6.47 8.42 1.56
N GLU A 49 -6.72 7.41 0.72
CA GLU A 49 -7.16 6.09 1.14
C GLU A 49 -6.45 4.97 0.36
N LEU A 50 -5.93 4.00 1.12
CA LEU A 50 -5.29 2.80 0.60
C LEU A 50 -5.91 1.57 1.26
N ALA A 51 -6.59 0.74 0.46
CA ALA A 51 -7.16 -0.52 0.93
C ALA A 51 -6.30 -1.70 0.50
N LEU A 52 -5.63 -2.34 1.45
CA LEU A 52 -4.79 -3.54 1.27
C LEU A 52 -5.34 -4.74 2.06
N ASN A 53 -6.54 -4.64 2.62
CA ASN A 53 -7.13 -5.70 3.44
C ASN A 53 -7.41 -6.98 2.62
N GLY A 54 -7.39 -8.14 3.27
CA GLY A 54 -7.63 -9.42 2.59
C GLY A 54 -6.53 -9.80 1.60
N ASN A 55 -5.27 -9.46 1.88
CA ASN A 55 -4.10 -9.85 1.09
C ASN A 55 -3.21 -10.84 1.88
N ARG A 56 -2.00 -11.11 1.39
CA ARG A 56 -1.03 -12.04 2.00
C ARG A 56 0.23 -11.32 2.47
N ILE A 57 0.11 -10.04 2.82
CA ILE A 57 1.25 -9.23 3.25
C ILE A 57 1.70 -9.77 4.62
N HIS A 58 2.95 -10.19 4.72
CA HIS A 58 3.53 -10.74 5.94
C HIS A 58 4.57 -9.81 6.57
N LEU A 59 5.15 -8.91 5.76
CA LEU A 59 6.14 -7.94 6.17
C LEU A 59 5.80 -6.58 5.56
N ILE A 60 5.91 -5.53 6.38
CA ILE A 60 5.84 -4.13 5.94
C ILE A 60 7.10 -3.46 6.45
N THR A 61 7.88 -2.86 5.55
CA THR A 61 9.07 -2.07 5.90
C THR A 61 8.71 -0.59 5.95
N ALA A 62 9.51 0.19 6.69
CA ALA A 62 9.32 1.65 6.81
C ALA A 62 9.28 2.39 5.46
N ASP A 63 9.92 1.84 4.42
CA ASP A 63 9.96 2.46 3.11
C ASP A 63 8.72 2.19 2.24
N VAL A 64 7.83 1.25 2.62
CA VAL A 64 6.62 0.94 1.84
C VAL A 64 5.67 2.15 1.77
N PHE A 65 5.43 2.80 2.92
CA PHE A 65 4.49 3.92 3.02
C PHE A 65 5.13 5.30 2.83
N ARG A 66 6.43 5.34 2.54
CA ARG A 66 7.13 6.60 2.26
C ARG A 66 6.50 7.31 1.07
N GLY A 67 6.20 8.59 1.20
CA GLY A 67 5.58 9.42 0.15
C GLY A 67 4.06 9.41 0.16
N LEU A 68 3.42 8.73 1.12
CA LEU A 68 1.97 8.79 1.36
C LEU A 68 1.61 9.96 2.29
N ASP A 69 2.03 11.17 1.90
CA ASP A 69 2.06 12.35 2.77
C ASP A 69 0.67 12.84 3.23
N HIS A 70 -0.40 12.48 2.50
CA HIS A 70 -1.78 12.88 2.81
C HIS A 70 -2.69 11.69 3.15
N LEU A 71 -2.12 10.51 3.43
CA LEU A 71 -2.92 9.31 3.67
C LEU A 71 -3.64 9.39 5.01
N ARG A 72 -4.97 9.24 4.97
CA ARG A 72 -5.86 9.33 6.14
C ARG A 72 -6.38 7.97 6.57
N ILE A 73 -6.55 7.06 5.62
CA ILE A 73 -7.17 5.76 5.85
C ILE A 73 -6.31 4.67 5.22
N LEU A 74 -5.87 3.73 6.05
CA LEU A 74 -5.08 2.57 5.65
C LEU A 74 -5.74 1.30 6.17
N TYR A 75 -6.23 0.45 5.26
CA TYR A 75 -6.80 -0.85 5.62
C TYR A 75 -5.77 -1.96 5.43
N LEU A 76 -5.38 -2.62 6.54
CA LEU A 76 -4.46 -3.76 6.54
C LEU A 76 -5.07 -5.05 7.12
N ALA A 77 -6.34 -5.02 7.52
CA ALA A 77 -7.02 -6.17 8.13
C ALA A 77 -7.02 -7.40 7.21
N GLY A 78 -6.97 -8.61 7.78
CA GLY A 78 -6.97 -9.84 6.98
C GLY A 78 -5.71 -10.04 6.13
N ASN A 79 -4.57 -9.54 6.59
CA ASN A 79 -3.23 -9.88 6.09
C ASN A 79 -2.54 -10.89 7.02
N GLN A 80 -1.29 -11.24 6.74
CA GLN A 80 -0.48 -12.20 7.49
C GLN A 80 0.67 -11.49 8.25
N ILE A 81 0.47 -10.22 8.62
CA ILE A 81 1.48 -9.39 9.27
C ILE A 81 1.75 -9.94 10.67
N THR A 82 2.97 -10.44 10.91
CA THR A 82 3.36 -11.04 12.20
C THR A 82 4.16 -10.10 13.08
N ARG A 83 4.74 -9.05 12.49
CA ARG A 83 5.54 -8.04 13.20
C ARG A 83 5.48 -6.70 12.46
N LEU A 84 5.69 -5.63 13.20
CA LEU A 84 5.95 -4.30 12.67
C LEU A 84 7.42 -3.96 12.94
N GLU A 85 8.13 -3.48 11.93
CA GLU A 85 9.49 -2.98 12.10
C GLU A 85 9.47 -1.56 12.66
N ASP A 86 10.59 -1.13 13.24
CA ASP A 86 10.71 0.24 13.73
C ASP A 86 10.40 1.23 12.60
N TYR A 87 9.64 2.27 12.94
CA TYR A 87 9.26 3.31 11.98
C TYR A 87 8.39 2.82 10.80
N THR A 88 7.74 1.65 10.88
CA THR A 88 6.87 1.12 9.79
C THR A 88 5.88 2.16 9.26
N PHE A 89 5.28 2.96 10.14
CA PHE A 89 4.28 3.98 9.78
C PHE A 89 4.85 5.40 9.70
N ARG A 90 6.18 5.56 9.68
CA ARG A 90 6.80 6.87 9.55
C ARG A 90 6.45 7.48 8.19
N GLY A 91 6.02 8.74 8.20
CA GLY A 91 5.63 9.46 6.99
C GLY A 91 4.12 9.40 6.71
N LEU A 92 3.36 8.59 7.45
CA LEU A 92 1.92 8.79 7.58
C LEU A 92 1.70 9.91 8.62
N GLN A 93 1.14 11.04 8.20
CA GLN A 93 0.83 12.18 9.07
C GLN A 93 -0.67 12.27 9.36
#